data_AF-A0A434A027-F1
#
_entry.id   AF-A0A434A027-F1
#
_cell.length_a   1.000
_cell.length_b   1.000
_cell.length_c   1.000
_cell.angle_alpha   90.00
_cell.angle_beta   90.00
_cell.angle_gamma   90.00
#
_symmetry.space_group_name_H-M   'P 1'
#
loop_
_entity.id
_entity.type
_entity.pdbx_description
1 polymer ?
#
loop_
_entity_poly.entity_id
_entity_poly.type
_entity_poly.pdbx_seq_one_letter_code
_entity_poly.pdbx_strand_id
1 'polypeptide(L)'
;MKALYSYHREKPATWFYIISNFSKIKEEGIRKNILGLLSNYVNRDIFWHSNNFQYLSSPDVKENLSNLMTKYFRRNEIEIILSYLEGGIVRGSFNYLIFLVINMVADLHEILKEIAFNASIDEDKRNFCFWLYMHVAKLHSINDTLKTADDYLIKFPFGLKDEALMGIKESIEKGELCPIG
;
A
#
# COMPACT_ATOMS: atom_id res chain seq x y z
N MET A 1 -2.23 -12.91 19.80
CA MET A 1 -2.49 -12.85 18.34
C MET A 1 -2.16 -14.13 17.57
N LYS A 2 -1.13 -14.93 17.91
CA LYS A 2 -0.90 -16.24 17.27
C LYS A 2 -2.14 -17.15 17.25
N ALA A 3 -2.86 -17.25 18.37
CA ALA A 3 -4.12 -17.99 18.44
C ALA A 3 -5.21 -17.43 17.51
N LEU A 4 -5.31 -16.09 17.37
CA LEU A 4 -6.28 -15.46 16.48
C LEU A 4 -6.03 -15.89 15.02
N TYR A 5 -4.78 -15.84 14.57
CA TYR A 5 -4.43 -16.31 13.23
C TYR A 5 -4.70 -17.82 13.07
N SER A 6 -4.17 -18.66 13.97
CA SER A 6 -4.31 -20.12 13.84
C SER A 6 -5.76 -20.62 13.82
N TYR A 7 -6.67 -20.00 14.57
CA TYR A 7 -8.07 -20.46 14.68
C TYR A 7 -9.07 -19.68 13.83
N HIS A 8 -8.72 -18.47 13.39
CA HIS A 8 -9.67 -17.56 12.75
C HIS A 8 -9.25 -17.06 11.37
N ARG A 9 -8.06 -17.42 10.87
CA ARG A 9 -7.53 -16.96 9.57
C ARG A 9 -8.45 -17.25 8.38
N GLU A 10 -9.25 -18.32 8.43
CA GLU A 10 -10.19 -18.70 7.36
C GLU A 10 -11.62 -18.16 7.59
N LYS A 11 -11.89 -17.46 8.70
CA LYS A 11 -13.25 -16.99 9.04
C LYS A 11 -13.46 -15.55 8.56
N PRO A 12 -14.32 -15.29 7.55
CA PRO A 12 -14.54 -13.94 7.01
C PRO A 12 -14.99 -12.92 8.06
N ALA A 13 -15.82 -13.33 9.02
CA ALA A 13 -16.33 -12.46 10.09
C ALA A 13 -15.22 -11.87 10.96
N THR A 14 -14.14 -12.62 11.19
CA THR A 14 -12.98 -12.15 11.96
C THR A 14 -12.32 -10.98 11.24
N TRP A 15 -12.08 -11.14 9.94
CA TRP A 15 -11.44 -10.12 9.12
C TRP A 15 -12.32 -8.89 8.93
N PHE A 16 -13.63 -9.09 8.76
CA PHE A 16 -14.59 -7.99 8.78
C PHE A 16 -14.45 -7.16 10.06
N TYR A 17 -14.44 -7.79 11.23
CA TYR A 17 -14.34 -7.08 12.50
C TYR A 17 -13.01 -6.33 12.65
N ILE A 18 -11.89 -6.98 12.32
CA ILE A 18 -10.55 -6.38 12.41
C ILE A 18 -10.42 -5.18 11.47
N ILE A 19 -10.76 -5.35 10.19
CA ILE A 19 -10.57 -4.33 9.16
C ILE A 19 -11.50 -3.13 9.40
N SER A 20 -12.78 -3.38 9.70
CA SER A 20 -13.77 -2.31 9.93
C SER A 20 -13.52 -1.47 11.19
N ASN A 21 -12.66 -1.94 12.10
CA ASN A 21 -12.30 -1.21 13.32
C ASN A 21 -10.84 -0.77 13.34
N PHE A 22 -10.08 -0.95 12.26
CA PHE A 22 -8.64 -0.68 12.23
C PHE A 22 -8.27 0.73 12.72
N SER A 23 -8.95 1.78 12.25
CA SER A 23 -8.71 3.17 12.65
C SER A 23 -9.08 3.47 14.10
N LYS A 24 -9.99 2.68 14.70
CA LYS A 24 -10.45 2.86 16.09
C LYS A 24 -9.49 2.26 17.12
N ILE A 25 -8.62 1.35 16.72
CA ILE A 25 -7.58 0.76 17.57
C ILE A 25 -6.59 1.87 17.91
N LYS A 26 -6.32 2.16 19.18
CA LYS A 26 -5.41 3.27 19.55
C LYS A 26 -3.96 2.81 19.68
N GLU A 27 -3.78 1.55 20.01
CA GLU A 27 -2.49 0.95 20.29
C GLU A 27 -1.76 0.61 18.99
N GLU A 28 -0.68 1.36 18.72
CA GLU A 28 0.14 1.20 17.51
C GLU A 28 0.64 -0.24 17.33
N GLY A 29 1.07 -0.88 18.43
CA GLY A 29 1.53 -2.28 18.41
C GLY A 29 0.44 -3.25 17.95
N ILE A 30 -0.84 -2.98 18.23
CA ILE A 30 -1.95 -3.82 17.76
C ILE A 30 -2.15 -3.61 16.25
N ARG A 31 -2.13 -2.36 15.77
CA ARG A 31 -2.21 -2.05 14.33
C ARG A 31 -1.08 -2.70 13.53
N LYS A 32 0.16 -2.58 14.01
CA LYS A 32 1.34 -3.22 13.38
C LYS A 32 1.18 -4.73 13.28
N ASN A 33 0.70 -5.37 14.34
CA ASN A 33 0.45 -6.81 14.33
C ASN A 33 -0.68 -7.18 13.36
N ILE A 34 -1.75 -6.39 13.25
CA ILE A 34 -2.81 -6.63 12.25
C ILE A 34 -2.25 -6.55 10.84
N LEU A 35 -1.46 -5.54 10.52
CA LEU A 35 -0.79 -5.41 9.22
C LEU A 35 0.15 -6.60 8.96
N GLY A 36 0.91 -7.04 9.96
CA GLY A 36 1.74 -8.24 9.86
C GLY A 36 0.94 -9.55 9.73
N LEU A 37 -0.30 -9.61 10.22
CA LEU A 37 -1.18 -10.74 9.97
C LEU A 37 -1.72 -10.71 8.54
N LEU A 38 -2.16 -9.55 8.05
CA LEU A 38 -2.60 -9.33 6.67
C LEU A 38 -1.48 -9.62 5.66
N SER A 39 -0.21 -9.39 6.03
CA SER A 39 0.91 -9.63 5.12
C SER A 39 1.09 -11.10 4.72
N ASN A 40 0.50 -12.04 5.46
CA ASN A 40 0.49 -13.47 5.10
C ASN A 40 -0.34 -13.75 3.83
N TYR A 41 -1.16 -12.81 3.37
CA TYR A 41 -2.10 -12.98 2.26
C TYR A 41 -1.67 -12.30 0.96
N VAL A 42 -0.62 -11.47 0.99
CA VAL A 42 -0.23 -10.62 -0.16
C VAL A 42 0.88 -11.19 -1.00
N ASN A 43 1.79 -12.01 -0.45
CA ASN A 43 2.85 -12.61 -1.24
C ASN A 43 3.19 -14.04 -0.80
N ARG A 44 3.07 -14.97 -1.74
CA ARG A 44 3.21 -16.43 -1.51
C ARG A 44 4.68 -16.83 -1.40
N ASP A 45 5.56 -16.16 -2.13
CA ASP A 45 6.95 -16.62 -2.31
C ASP A 45 7.93 -16.06 -1.28
N ILE A 46 7.53 -15.01 -0.54
CA ILE A 46 8.40 -14.36 0.45
C ILE A 46 8.51 -15.19 1.74
N PHE A 47 7.44 -15.89 2.13
CA PHE A 47 7.33 -16.56 3.43
C PHE A 47 7.16 -18.07 3.36
N TRP A 48 6.81 -18.62 2.20
CA TRP A 48 6.39 -20.02 2.10
C TRP A 48 7.29 -20.78 1.13
N HIS A 49 8.03 -21.76 1.68
CA HIS A 49 8.71 -22.76 0.87
C HIS A 49 7.70 -23.77 0.31
N SER A 50 8.09 -24.48 -0.77
CA SER A 50 7.24 -25.46 -1.45
C SER A 50 6.64 -26.54 -0.55
N ASN A 51 7.27 -26.82 0.58
CA ASN A 51 6.85 -27.86 1.51
C ASN A 51 5.81 -27.37 2.54
N ASN A 52 5.44 -26.08 2.53
CA ASN A 52 4.47 -25.48 3.45
C ASN A 52 3.21 -24.97 2.73
N PHE A 53 3.00 -25.34 1.47
CA PHE A 53 1.85 -24.90 0.69
C PHE A 53 0.50 -25.26 1.31
N GLN A 54 0.41 -26.31 2.15
CA GLN A 54 -0.84 -26.65 2.86
C GLN A 54 -1.30 -25.59 3.87
N TYR A 55 -0.45 -24.63 4.25
CA TYR A 55 -0.81 -23.54 5.14
C TYR A 55 -1.17 -22.24 4.39
N LEU A 56 -1.11 -22.25 3.05
CA LEU A 56 -1.57 -21.12 2.25
C LEU A 56 -3.06 -20.89 2.52
N SER A 57 -3.38 -19.62 2.75
CA SER A 57 -4.76 -19.17 2.83
C SER A 57 -5.45 -19.32 1.47
N SER A 58 -6.73 -19.69 1.50
CA SER A 58 -7.53 -19.85 0.27
C SER A 58 -7.52 -18.55 -0.57
N PRO A 59 -7.44 -18.65 -1.92
CA PRO A 59 -7.70 -17.52 -2.82
C PRO A 59 -8.96 -16.73 -2.44
N ASP A 60 -10.01 -17.41 -1.99
CA ASP A 60 -11.28 -16.80 -1.58
C ASP A 60 -11.12 -15.86 -0.38
N VAL A 61 -10.24 -16.21 0.57
CA VAL A 61 -9.97 -15.36 1.73
C VAL A 61 -9.18 -14.14 1.30
N LYS A 62 -8.22 -14.28 0.38
CA LYS A 62 -7.47 -13.13 -0.16
C LYS A 62 -8.41 -12.17 -0.88
N GLU A 63 -9.33 -12.68 -1.70
CA GLU A 63 -10.32 -11.86 -2.40
C GLU A 63 -11.25 -11.14 -1.40
N ASN A 64 -11.78 -11.87 -0.41
CA ASN A 64 -12.60 -11.27 0.65
C ASN A 64 -11.84 -10.18 1.42
N LEU A 65 -10.56 -10.41 1.76
CA LEU A 65 -9.72 -9.39 2.38
C LEU A 65 -9.54 -8.17 1.47
N SER A 66 -9.28 -8.38 0.18
CA SER A 66 -9.15 -7.29 -0.80
C SER A 66 -10.42 -6.44 -0.86
N ASN A 67 -11.59 -7.09 -0.86
CA ASN A 67 -12.89 -6.42 -0.86
C ASN A 67 -13.14 -5.64 0.44
N LEU A 68 -12.81 -6.21 1.59
CA LEU A 68 -12.93 -5.55 2.89
C LEU A 68 -11.98 -4.35 3.00
N MET A 69 -10.72 -4.53 2.61
CA MET A 69 -9.71 -3.47 2.60
C MET A 69 -10.16 -2.32 1.69
N THR A 70 -10.56 -2.62 0.46
CA THR A 70 -11.10 -1.61 -0.47
C THR A 70 -12.31 -0.87 0.11
N LYS A 71 -13.19 -1.58 0.82
CA LYS A 71 -14.38 -0.95 1.42
C LYS A 71 -14.03 0.00 2.57
N TYR A 72 -13.14 -0.41 3.47
CA TYR A 72 -12.93 0.25 4.76
C TYR A 72 -11.65 1.08 4.86
N PHE A 73 -10.63 0.82 4.05
CA PHE A 73 -9.37 1.55 4.10
C PHE A 73 -9.46 2.77 3.20
N ARG A 74 -10.09 3.82 3.76
CA ARG A 74 -10.21 5.12 3.13
C ARG A 74 -9.09 6.01 3.60
N ARG A 75 -9.18 7.30 3.29
CA ARG A 75 -8.13 8.28 3.59
C ARG A 75 -7.55 8.18 5.00
N ASN A 76 -8.38 8.07 6.03
CA ASN A 76 -7.92 8.01 7.41
C ASN A 76 -7.04 6.77 7.68
N GLU A 77 -7.49 5.60 7.25
CA GLU A 77 -6.75 4.34 7.41
C GLU A 77 -5.45 4.37 6.59
N ILE A 78 -5.50 4.89 5.36
CA ILE A 78 -4.33 5.04 4.50
C ILE A 78 -3.32 6.00 5.13
N GLU A 79 -3.75 7.13 5.69
CA GLU A 79 -2.87 8.07 6.39
C GLU A 79 -2.21 7.45 7.63
N ILE A 80 -2.93 6.60 8.39
CA ILE A 80 -2.35 5.81 9.49
C ILE A 80 -1.30 4.83 8.97
N ILE A 81 -1.52 4.22 7.82
CA ILE A 81 -0.58 3.23 7.26
C ILE A 81 0.67 3.92 6.71
N LEU A 82 0.50 5.08 6.07
CA LEU A 82 1.59 5.87 5.51
C LEU A 82 2.62 6.27 6.56
N SER A 83 2.21 6.50 7.83
CA SER A 83 3.17 6.80 8.90
C SER A 83 4.14 5.64 9.18
N TYR A 84 3.80 4.41 8.82
CA TYR A 84 4.70 3.26 8.93
C TYR A 84 5.65 3.12 7.74
N LEU A 85 5.47 3.93 6.69
CA LEU A 85 6.27 3.92 5.47
C LEU A 85 7.18 5.14 5.34
N GLU A 86 7.16 6.07 6.31
CA GLU A 86 7.95 7.32 6.29
C GLU A 86 9.46 7.09 6.15
N GLY A 87 9.97 5.94 6.59
CA GLY A 87 11.37 5.54 6.38
C GLY A 87 11.69 4.99 4.99
N GLY A 88 10.77 5.12 4.04
CA GLY A 88 10.86 4.51 2.70
C GLY A 88 10.44 3.04 2.68
N ILE A 89 10.63 2.39 1.53
CA ILE A 89 10.27 0.98 1.33
C ILE A 89 11.52 0.18 0.98
N VAL A 90 11.90 -0.76 1.85
CA VAL A 90 13.09 -1.60 1.68
C VAL A 90 12.68 -3.07 1.59
N ARG A 91 13.08 -3.80 0.55
CA ARG A 91 12.71 -5.21 0.40
C ARG A 91 13.14 -6.04 1.63
N GLY A 92 12.24 -6.92 2.09
CA GLY A 92 12.47 -7.74 3.29
C GLY A 92 12.24 -7.03 4.63
N SER A 93 11.91 -5.73 4.62
CA SER A 93 11.56 -4.97 5.81
C SER A 93 10.06 -5.02 6.14
N PHE A 94 9.68 -4.61 7.35
CA PHE A 94 8.28 -4.49 7.76
C PHE A 94 7.50 -3.48 6.92
N ASN A 95 8.12 -2.35 6.57
CA ASN A 95 7.60 -1.32 5.68
C ASN A 95 7.29 -1.88 4.27
N TYR A 96 8.10 -2.81 3.75
CA TYR A 96 7.76 -3.51 2.50
C TYR A 96 6.54 -4.42 2.65
N LEU A 97 6.37 -5.11 3.78
CA LEU A 97 5.17 -5.90 4.03
C LEU A 97 3.91 -5.04 4.10
N ILE A 98 4.00 -3.88 4.75
CA ILE A 98 2.91 -2.92 4.81
C ILE A 98 2.55 -2.42 3.41
N PHE A 99 3.56 -2.11 2.59
CA PHE A 99 3.35 -1.71 1.20
C PHE A 99 2.60 -2.80 0.41
N LEU A 100 2.96 -4.08 0.60
CA LEU A 100 2.24 -5.17 -0.04
C LEU A 100 0.79 -5.27 0.45
N VAL A 101 0.54 -5.06 1.75
CA VAL A 101 -0.81 -5.07 2.36
C VAL A 101 -1.68 -3.95 1.82
N ILE A 102 -1.15 -2.72 1.74
CA ILE A 102 -1.94 -1.58 1.29
C ILE A 102 -2.33 -1.70 -0.20
N ASN A 103 -1.52 -2.39 -1.01
CA ASN A 103 -1.83 -2.70 -2.41
C ASN A 103 -3.02 -3.64 -2.61
N MET A 104 -3.63 -4.18 -1.54
CA MET A 104 -4.91 -4.88 -1.61
C MET A 104 -6.11 -3.94 -1.78
N VAL A 105 -5.92 -2.63 -1.58
CA VAL A 105 -6.94 -1.60 -1.75
C VAL A 105 -7.01 -1.25 -3.24
N ALA A 106 -8.12 -1.60 -3.91
CA ALA A 106 -8.23 -1.51 -5.36
C ALA A 106 -8.11 -0.07 -5.90
N ASP A 107 -8.62 0.90 -5.15
CA ASP A 107 -8.61 2.33 -5.46
C ASP A 107 -7.51 3.10 -4.69
N LEU A 108 -6.46 2.41 -4.25
CA LEU A 108 -5.34 3.01 -3.51
C LEU A 108 -4.72 4.20 -4.27
N HIS A 109 -4.56 4.07 -5.59
CA HIS A 109 -3.98 5.11 -6.42
C HIS A 109 -4.79 6.42 -6.35
N GLU A 110 -6.13 6.36 -6.38
CA GLU A 110 -6.98 7.55 -6.25
C GLU A 110 -6.81 8.21 -4.88
N ILE A 111 -6.78 7.41 -3.80
CA ILE A 111 -6.59 7.95 -2.44
C ILE A 111 -5.20 8.62 -2.31
N LEU A 112 -4.15 7.98 -2.82
CA LEU A 112 -2.80 8.55 -2.82
C LEU A 112 -2.72 9.83 -3.64
N LYS A 113 -3.39 9.89 -4.79
CA LYS A 113 -3.51 11.09 -5.62
C LYS A 113 -4.18 12.22 -4.86
N GLU A 114 -5.29 11.96 -4.19
CA GLU A 114 -5.98 12.98 -3.37
C GLU A 114 -5.08 13.55 -2.26
N ILE A 115 -4.35 12.68 -1.55
CA ILE A 115 -3.41 13.09 -0.50
C ILE A 115 -2.25 13.90 -1.10
N ALA A 116 -1.67 13.43 -2.20
CA ALA A 116 -0.59 14.12 -2.91
C ALA A 116 -1.03 15.48 -3.47
N PHE A 117 -2.26 15.64 -3.94
CA PHE A 117 -2.70 16.93 -4.49
C PHE A 117 -3.17 17.93 -3.43
N ASN A 118 -3.12 17.55 -2.15
CA ASN A 118 -3.51 18.41 -1.05
C ASN A 118 -2.38 19.36 -0.62
N ALA A 119 -2.53 20.65 -0.93
CA ALA A 119 -1.57 21.69 -0.59
C ALA A 119 -1.43 21.96 0.92
N SER A 120 -2.39 21.50 1.75
CA SER A 120 -2.32 21.66 3.21
C SER A 120 -1.40 20.65 3.89
N ILE A 121 -0.89 19.65 3.16
CA ILE A 121 -0.01 18.61 3.68
C ILE A 121 1.44 19.02 3.44
N ASP A 122 2.30 18.66 4.39
CA ASP A 122 3.74 18.81 4.30
C ASP A 122 4.30 18.29 2.96
N GLU A 123 5.31 18.98 2.44
CA GLU A 123 5.90 18.70 1.14
C GLU A 123 6.50 17.30 1.05
N ASP A 124 7.22 16.83 2.07
CA ASP A 124 7.87 15.52 2.01
C ASP A 124 6.83 14.41 1.99
N LYS A 125 5.79 14.54 2.82
CA LYS A 125 4.65 13.60 2.79
C LYS A 125 3.93 13.64 1.45
N ARG A 126 3.73 14.83 0.87
CA ARG A 126 3.10 15.02 -0.44
C ARG A 126 3.87 14.29 -1.54
N ASN A 127 5.18 14.51 -1.59
CA ASN A 127 6.07 13.90 -2.57
C ASN A 127 6.16 12.38 -2.39
N PHE A 128 6.21 11.90 -1.14
CA PHE A 128 6.18 10.47 -0.86
C PHE A 128 4.87 9.81 -1.31
N CYS A 129 3.72 10.44 -1.05
CA CYS A 129 2.44 9.95 -1.53
C CYS A 129 2.35 9.97 -3.06
N PHE A 130 2.90 10.99 -3.69
CA PHE A 130 2.93 11.09 -5.15
C PHE A 130 3.83 10.01 -5.77
N TRP A 131 4.99 9.76 -5.16
CA TRP A 131 5.87 8.66 -5.54
C TRP A 131 5.13 7.31 -5.47
N LEU A 132 4.43 7.03 -4.36
CA LEU A 132 3.61 5.82 -4.22
C LEU A 132 2.49 5.75 -5.26
N TYR A 133 1.81 6.88 -5.52
CA TYR A 133 0.77 6.98 -6.53
C TYR A 133 1.29 6.49 -7.88
N MET A 134 2.44 7.02 -8.34
CA MET A 134 3.04 6.64 -9.62
C MET A 134 3.31 5.13 -9.72
N HIS A 135 3.75 4.50 -8.62
CA HIS A 135 4.00 3.06 -8.58
C HIS A 135 2.75 2.20 -8.69
N VAL A 136 1.64 2.66 -8.13
CA VAL A 136 0.37 1.92 -8.12
C VAL A 136 -0.43 2.22 -9.39
N ALA A 137 -0.57 3.50 -9.77
CA ALA A 137 -1.40 3.96 -10.89
C ALA A 137 -0.93 3.45 -12.24
N LYS A 138 0.39 3.26 -12.44
CA LYS A 138 0.94 2.74 -13.70
C LYS A 138 0.39 1.35 -14.07
N LEU A 139 -0.03 0.56 -13.06
CA LEU A 139 -0.62 -0.76 -13.26
C LEU A 139 -2.05 -0.68 -13.83
N HIS A 140 -2.71 0.47 -13.69
CA HIS A 140 -4.04 0.74 -14.21
C HIS A 140 -3.98 1.42 -15.58
N SER A 141 -3.19 2.49 -15.70
CA SER A 141 -3.04 3.26 -16.94
C SER A 141 -1.74 4.05 -16.93
N ILE A 142 -0.79 3.66 -17.78
CA ILE A 142 0.49 4.37 -17.95
C ILE A 142 0.24 5.81 -18.41
N ASN A 143 -0.63 6.02 -19.41
CA ASN A 143 -0.88 7.33 -19.98
C ASN A 143 -1.50 8.30 -18.98
N ASP A 144 -2.50 7.86 -18.19
CA ASP A 144 -3.13 8.71 -17.17
C ASP A 144 -2.18 9.03 -16.02
N THR A 145 -1.29 8.08 -15.70
CA THR A 145 -0.24 8.26 -14.69
C THR A 145 0.75 9.33 -15.14
N LEU A 146 1.24 9.27 -16.38
CA LEU A 146 2.15 10.27 -16.95
C LEU A 146 1.50 11.66 -17.00
N LYS A 147 0.25 11.74 -17.45
CA LYS A 147 -0.51 13.00 -17.46
C LYS A 147 -0.67 13.58 -16.06
N THR A 148 -1.02 12.75 -15.08
CA THR A 148 -1.16 13.19 -13.68
C THR A 148 0.20 13.64 -13.10
N ALA A 149 1.32 13.07 -13.56
CA ALA A 149 2.66 13.53 -13.19
C ALA A 149 2.96 14.91 -13.72
N ASP A 150 2.63 15.20 -14.97
CA ASP A 150 2.76 16.54 -15.53
C ASP A 150 1.89 17.54 -14.75
N ASP A 151 0.63 17.20 -14.47
CA ASP A 151 -0.27 18.03 -13.68
C ASP A 151 0.28 18.31 -12.27
N TYR A 152 0.92 17.31 -11.64
CA TYR A 152 1.51 17.44 -10.31
C TYR A 152 2.73 18.39 -10.33
N LEU A 153 3.64 18.21 -11.28
CA LEU A 153 4.84 19.04 -11.42
C LEU A 153 4.51 20.50 -11.78
N ILE A 154 3.45 20.72 -12.57
CA ILE A 154 2.96 22.07 -12.87
C ILE A 154 2.38 22.73 -11.61
N LYS A 155 1.59 21.97 -10.83
CA LYS A 155 0.90 22.50 -9.65
C LYS A 155 1.85 22.75 -8.48
N PHE A 156 2.85 21.90 -8.31
CA PHE A 156 3.85 21.98 -7.27
C PHE A 156 5.24 21.96 -7.91
N PRO A 157 5.69 23.06 -8.52
CA PRO A 157 7.02 23.14 -9.09
C PRO A 157 8.04 23.10 -7.95
N PHE A 158 8.92 22.10 -7.94
CA PHE A 158 9.98 21.98 -6.94
C PHE A 158 11.36 22.27 -7.54
N GLY A 159 12.33 22.60 -6.70
CA GLY A 159 13.74 22.65 -7.09
C GLY A 159 14.34 21.24 -7.24
N LEU A 160 15.56 21.00 -6.74
CA LEU A 160 16.35 19.75 -6.86
C LEU A 160 15.63 18.40 -6.56
N LYS A 161 14.49 18.38 -5.86
CA LYS A 161 13.68 17.15 -5.62
C LYS A 161 12.89 16.69 -6.87
N ASP A 162 12.86 17.50 -7.93
CA ASP A 162 12.28 17.14 -9.23
C ASP A 162 13.03 15.99 -9.91
N GLU A 163 14.34 15.85 -9.70
CA GLU A 163 15.14 14.83 -10.41
C GLU A 163 14.68 13.40 -10.12
N ALA A 164 14.29 13.10 -8.89
CA ALA A 164 13.81 11.77 -8.52
C ALA A 164 12.43 11.46 -9.12
N LEU A 165 11.51 12.44 -9.12
CA LEU A 165 10.18 12.29 -9.72
C LEU A 165 10.24 12.25 -11.24
N MET A 166 11.08 13.10 -11.86
CA MET A 166 11.36 13.08 -13.29
C MET A 166 12.00 11.75 -13.71
N GLY A 167 12.98 11.25 -12.96
CA GLY A 167 13.60 9.95 -13.23
C GLY A 167 12.60 8.79 -13.20
N ILE A 168 11.61 8.83 -12.29
CA ILE A 168 10.52 7.84 -12.26
C ILE A 168 9.61 7.99 -13.46
N LYS A 169 9.23 9.23 -13.81
CA LYS A 169 8.43 9.50 -14.99
C LYS A 169 9.11 8.97 -16.26
N GLU A 170 10.38 9.27 -16.46
CA GLU A 170 11.19 8.76 -17.57
C GLU A 170 11.28 7.23 -17.57
N SER A 171 11.40 6.62 -16.39
CA SER A 171 11.42 5.15 -16.26
C SER A 171 10.08 4.53 -16.63
N ILE A 172 8.94 5.21 -16.36
CA ILE A 172 7.62 4.78 -16.85
C ILE A 172 7.59 4.88 -18.38
N GLU A 173 8.03 6.02 -18.94
CA GLU A 173 8.02 6.28 -20.39
C GLU A 173 8.85 5.26 -21.17
N LYS A 174 10.01 4.87 -20.62
CA LYS A 174 10.91 3.86 -21.21
C LYS A 174 10.45 2.42 -20.96
N GLY A 175 9.44 2.21 -20.12
CA GLY A 175 9.01 0.87 -19.69
C GLY A 175 10.02 0.15 -18.79
N GLU A 176 10.95 0.88 -18.18
CA GLU A 176 12.10 0.37 -17.42
C GLU A 176 11.82 0.23 -15.91
N LEU A 177 10.61 0.57 -15.47
CA LEU A 177 10.30 0.55 -14.04
C LEU A 177 10.30 -0.86 -13.46
N CYS A 178 11.37 -1.16 -12.73
CA CYS A 178 11.45 -2.30 -11.82
C CYS A 178 10.26 -2.31 -10.83
N PRO A 179 9.83 -3.50 -10.40
CA PRO A 179 9.03 -3.62 -9.19
C PRO A 179 9.82 -3.01 -8.03
N ILE A 180 9.13 -2.54 -6.99
CA ILE A 180 9.80 -2.02 -5.80
C ILE A 180 10.73 -3.12 -5.22
N GLY A 181 12.03 -3.01 -5.49
CA GLY A 181 13.10 -3.90 -5.01
C GLY A 181 13.53 -5.01 -5.96
#